data_AF-M0F2B6-F1
#
_entry.id   AF-M0F2B6-F1
#
_cell.length_a   1.000
_cell.length_b   1.000
_cell.length_c   1.000
_cell.angle_alpha   90.00
_cell.angle_beta   90.00
_cell.angle_gamma   90.00
#
_symmetry.space_group_name_H-M   'P 1'
#
loop_
_entity.id
_entity.type
_entity.pdbx_description
1 polymer ?
#
loop_
_entity_poly.entity_id
_entity_poly.type
_entity_poly.pdbx_seq_one_letter_code
_entity_poly.pdbx_strand_id
1 'polypeptide(L)'
;MAISDADQDREWSGTRLTLDLWHPNCWAIEATERTSGGVLAHAIYNTPKADGAPPNSVNGLFTAFADTNEGVEALLDAIRESDRAGDLFELKERFGRARDAPGNVVREFFLEYDPADMVCPTLLEHGFVHSAPVRIEDGREEWQVCFVGERTEIRDALDAVQADAGAEVSVESMSSTGYAGRTAREQRLDTLTPTQRDVYEHARESGYYEWPREASTRELAEDMDVSKTTLLEHLRKAESKLLDP
;
A
#
# COMPACT_ATOMS: atom_id res chain seq x y z
N MET A 1 48.40 13.29 23.23
CA MET A 1 47.04 13.87 23.24
C MET A 1 46.31 13.19 22.10
N ALA A 2 45.71 12.03 22.39
CA ALA A 2 45.00 11.22 21.42
C ALA A 2 43.52 11.59 21.52
N ILE A 3 42.96 12.05 20.40
CA ILE A 3 41.53 12.29 20.25
C ILE A 3 40.95 10.93 19.87
N SER A 4 40.07 10.40 20.70
CA SER A 4 39.41 9.11 20.49
C SER A 4 38.41 9.21 19.35
N ASP A 5 38.66 8.46 18.28
CA ASP A 5 37.65 7.95 17.37
C ASP A 5 36.67 7.07 18.16
N ALA A 6 35.47 7.57 18.44
CA ALA A 6 34.39 6.80 19.06
C ALA A 6 33.01 7.31 18.61
N ASP A 7 32.84 7.53 17.29
CA ASP A 7 31.53 7.83 16.71
C ASP A 7 31.37 7.19 15.31
N GLN A 8 31.87 5.96 15.16
CA GLN A 8 31.56 5.09 14.03
C GLN A 8 30.68 3.93 14.51
N ASP A 9 29.57 3.75 13.83
CA ASP A 9 28.67 2.58 13.84
C ASP A 9 27.67 2.46 15.01
N ARG A 10 26.65 3.31 15.01
CA ARG A 10 25.31 2.90 15.48
C ARG A 10 24.50 2.46 14.24
N GLU A 11 24.86 1.31 13.69
CA GLU A 11 24.16 0.67 12.57
C GLU A 11 22.70 0.40 12.95
N TRP A 12 21.76 0.99 12.22
CA TRP A 12 20.32 0.75 12.41
C TRP A 12 19.94 -0.59 11.78
N SER A 13 19.84 -1.65 12.58
CA SER A 13 19.31 -2.95 12.19
C SER A 13 17.77 -2.96 12.24
N GLY A 14 17.12 -2.27 11.31
CA GLY A 14 15.66 -2.27 11.21
C GLY A 14 15.13 -3.66 10.81
N THR A 15 14.02 -4.11 11.41
CA THR A 15 13.29 -5.28 10.94
C THR A 15 12.10 -4.81 10.10
N ARG A 16 11.94 -5.32 8.89
CA ARG A 16 10.80 -5.01 8.01
C ARG A 16 9.74 -6.09 8.16
N LEU A 17 8.48 -5.67 8.26
CA LEU A 17 7.32 -6.55 8.39
C LEU A 17 6.27 -6.20 7.33
N THR A 18 5.61 -7.23 6.81
CA THR A 18 4.28 -7.09 6.21
C THR A 18 3.28 -7.54 7.26
N LEU A 19 2.39 -6.64 7.64
CA LEU A 19 1.30 -6.91 8.57
C LEU A 19 -0.01 -6.89 7.79
N ASP A 20 -0.87 -7.83 8.12
CA ASP A 20 -2.28 -7.78 7.75
C ASP A 20 -3.06 -7.42 9.02
N LEU A 21 -3.93 -6.42 8.90
CA LEU A 21 -4.50 -5.74 10.05
C LEU A 21 -5.98 -5.45 9.84
N TRP A 22 -6.77 -5.65 10.89
CA TRP A 22 -8.12 -5.13 11.01
C TRP A 22 -8.22 -4.26 12.26
N HIS A 23 -8.93 -3.15 12.20
CA HIS A 23 -9.20 -2.34 13.39
C HIS A 23 -10.61 -1.74 13.33
N PRO A 24 -11.26 -1.52 14.48
CA PRO A 24 -12.50 -0.78 14.52
C PRO A 24 -12.21 0.66 14.11
N ASN A 25 -13.21 1.42 13.70
CA ASN A 25 -12.99 2.84 13.43
C ASN A 25 -12.83 3.15 11.92
N CYS A 26 -12.27 2.21 11.15
CA CYS A 26 -11.79 2.53 9.81
C CYS A 26 -12.92 2.63 8.77
N TRP A 27 -13.09 3.81 8.18
CA TRP A 27 -14.00 4.02 7.05
C TRP A 27 -13.60 3.20 5.82
N ALA A 28 -12.29 2.98 5.60
CA ALA A 28 -11.78 2.26 4.44
C ALA A 28 -12.04 0.75 4.55
N ILE A 29 -11.86 0.18 5.74
CA ILE A 29 -12.24 -1.21 6.02
C ILE A 29 -13.75 -1.38 5.79
N GLU A 30 -14.58 -0.52 6.38
CA GLU A 30 -16.04 -0.61 6.24
C GLU A 30 -16.48 -0.56 4.77
N ALA A 31 -15.90 0.34 3.97
CA ALA A 31 -16.25 0.50 2.57
C ALA A 31 -15.79 -0.69 1.70
N THR A 32 -14.61 -1.23 1.98
CA THR A 32 -14.03 -2.36 1.22
C THR A 32 -14.61 -3.71 1.65
N GLU A 33 -15.20 -3.86 2.85
CA GLU A 33 -16.02 -5.03 3.20
C GLU A 33 -17.32 -5.12 2.38
N ARG A 34 -17.86 -3.95 2.00
CA ARG A 34 -19.16 -3.82 1.33
C ARG A 34 -19.07 -3.83 -0.19
N THR A 35 -17.86 -3.76 -0.75
CA THR A 35 -17.62 -3.57 -2.18
C THR A 35 -16.45 -4.41 -2.65
N SER A 36 -16.34 -4.67 -3.96
CA SER A 36 -15.18 -5.37 -4.54
C SER A 36 -14.03 -4.43 -4.90
N GLY A 37 -14.07 -3.18 -4.44
CA GLY A 37 -13.07 -2.16 -4.70
C GLY A 37 -12.06 -2.08 -3.56
N GLY A 38 -10.86 -1.60 -3.86
CA GLY A 38 -9.80 -1.38 -2.88
C GLY A 38 -9.41 0.09 -2.77
N VAL A 39 -8.78 0.44 -1.65
CA VAL A 39 -8.25 1.76 -1.36
C VAL A 39 -6.74 1.67 -1.16
N LEU A 40 -6.00 2.60 -1.73
CA LEU A 40 -4.58 2.81 -1.44
C LEU A 40 -4.44 4.13 -0.69
N ALA A 41 -3.99 4.07 0.56
CA ALA A 41 -3.72 5.25 1.38
C ALA A 41 -2.28 5.71 1.17
N HIS A 42 -2.12 6.85 0.52
CA HIS A 42 -0.82 7.51 0.38
C HIS A 42 -0.52 8.28 1.65
N ALA A 43 0.76 8.34 2.03
CA ALA A 43 1.24 8.89 3.29
C ALA A 43 0.47 10.16 3.73
N ILE A 44 0.04 10.15 5.00
CA ILE A 44 -0.88 11.12 5.59
C ILE A 44 -0.30 12.53 5.48
N TYR A 45 -0.96 13.38 4.70
CA TYR A 45 -0.66 14.80 4.67
C TYR A 45 -1.45 15.46 5.80
N ASN A 46 -0.74 15.99 6.81
CA ASN A 46 -1.33 17.02 7.68
C ASN A 46 -1.49 18.30 6.84
N THR A 47 -2.46 18.32 5.94
CA THR A 47 -2.81 19.50 5.16
C THR A 47 -3.59 20.48 6.04
N PRO A 48 -3.49 21.80 5.79
CA PRO A 48 -4.29 22.78 6.50
C PRO A 48 -5.78 22.47 6.38
N LYS A 49 -6.51 22.64 7.48
CA LYS A 49 -7.95 22.44 7.57
C LYS A 49 -8.70 23.24 6.51
N ALA A 50 -9.76 22.66 5.94
CA ALA A 50 -10.78 23.45 5.27
C ALA A 50 -11.55 24.27 6.32
N ASP A 51 -12.02 25.47 5.94
CA ASP A 51 -12.85 26.30 6.83
C ASP A 51 -14.13 25.53 7.22
N GLY A 52 -14.31 25.25 8.52
CA GLY A 52 -15.48 24.51 9.04
C GLY A 52 -15.24 23.05 9.44
N ALA A 53 -14.03 22.52 9.23
CA ALA A 53 -13.66 21.16 9.61
C ALA A 53 -13.70 20.92 11.15
N PRO A 54 -14.07 19.71 11.62
CA PRO A 54 -13.96 19.30 13.02
C PRO A 54 -12.57 19.59 13.62
N PRO A 55 -12.48 19.78 14.94
CA PRO A 55 -11.23 20.18 15.60
C PRO A 55 -10.07 19.19 15.42
N ASN A 56 -10.34 17.93 15.05
CA ASN A 56 -9.33 16.87 14.92
C ASN A 56 -9.21 16.28 13.50
N SER A 57 -9.98 16.75 12.51
CA SER A 57 -9.91 16.14 11.18
C SER A 57 -8.70 16.59 10.38
N VAL A 58 -8.23 15.70 9.51
CA VAL A 58 -7.14 15.93 8.54
C VAL A 58 -7.57 15.51 7.15
N ASN A 59 -6.89 16.02 6.12
CA ASN A 59 -7.14 15.65 4.73
C ASN A 59 -6.10 14.64 4.24
N GLY A 60 -6.52 13.41 3.94
CA GLY A 60 -5.66 12.40 3.32
C GLY A 60 -5.83 12.36 1.81
N LEU A 61 -4.79 11.91 1.11
CA LEU A 61 -4.85 11.59 -0.31
C LEU A 61 -4.94 10.07 -0.48
N PHE A 62 -5.97 9.63 -1.17
CA PHE A 62 -6.26 8.22 -1.37
C PHE A 62 -6.47 7.90 -2.85
N THR A 63 -6.28 6.64 -3.21
CA THR A 63 -6.64 6.12 -4.52
C THR A 63 -7.65 4.98 -4.36
N ALA A 64 -8.86 5.17 -4.88
CA ALA A 64 -9.82 4.08 -5.04
C ALA A 64 -9.48 3.32 -6.32
N PHE A 65 -9.60 1.99 -6.30
CA PHE A 65 -9.39 1.16 -7.47
C PHE A 65 -10.34 -0.03 -7.51
N ALA A 66 -10.74 -0.44 -8.71
CA ALA A 66 -11.55 -1.65 -8.94
C ALA A 66 -11.44 -2.09 -10.40
N ASP A 67 -11.93 -3.29 -10.74
CA ASP A 67 -11.89 -3.81 -12.12
C ASP A 67 -12.74 -3.00 -13.12
N THR A 68 -13.74 -2.27 -12.61
CA THR A 68 -14.72 -1.54 -13.42
C THR A 68 -14.98 -0.14 -12.85
N ASN A 69 -15.46 0.77 -13.71
CA ASN A 69 -15.90 2.10 -13.28
C ASN A 69 -17.04 1.98 -12.26
N GLU A 70 -17.98 1.06 -12.48
CA GLU A 70 -19.08 0.79 -11.55
C GLU A 70 -18.58 0.34 -10.18
N GLY A 71 -17.53 -0.50 -10.13
CA GLY A 71 -16.90 -0.91 -8.87
C GLY A 71 -16.24 0.24 -8.12
N VAL A 72 -15.56 1.16 -8.83
CA VAL A 72 -14.97 2.34 -8.19
C VAL A 72 -16.04 3.31 -7.69
N GLU A 73 -17.09 3.56 -8.48
CA GLU A 73 -18.21 4.42 -8.05
C GLU A 73 -18.92 3.82 -6.84
N ALA A 74 -19.18 2.51 -6.83
CA ALA A 74 -19.77 1.83 -5.68
C ALA A 74 -18.91 1.95 -4.42
N LEU A 75 -17.58 1.86 -4.55
CA LEU A 75 -16.64 2.07 -3.44
C LEU A 75 -16.70 3.52 -2.94
N LEU A 76 -16.66 4.52 -3.84
CA LEU A 76 -16.73 5.93 -3.46
C LEU A 76 -18.06 6.29 -2.79
N ASP A 77 -19.17 5.70 -3.24
CA ASP A 77 -20.48 5.86 -2.62
C ASP A 77 -20.52 5.21 -1.23
N ALA A 78 -19.95 4.01 -1.06
CA ALA A 78 -19.84 3.37 0.25
C ALA A 78 -18.98 4.20 1.23
N ILE A 79 -17.92 4.85 0.74
CA ILE A 79 -17.11 5.78 1.56
C ILE A 79 -17.95 6.98 1.98
N ARG A 80 -18.69 7.62 1.06
CA ARG A 80 -19.56 8.78 1.37
C ARG A 80 -20.68 8.46 2.35
N GLU A 81 -21.14 7.21 2.38
CA GLU A 81 -22.17 6.74 3.31
C GLU A 81 -21.64 6.45 4.72
N SER A 82 -20.32 6.33 4.92
CA SER A 82 -19.75 6.04 6.24
C SER A 82 -19.84 7.27 7.14
N ASP A 83 -20.37 7.10 8.35
CA ASP A 83 -20.42 8.15 9.38
C ASP A 83 -19.02 8.61 9.85
N ARG A 84 -17.97 7.90 9.44
CA ARG A 84 -16.57 8.12 9.82
C ARG A 84 -15.75 8.79 8.73
N ALA A 85 -16.31 8.89 7.53
CA ALA A 85 -15.76 9.63 6.42
C ALA A 85 -16.35 11.04 6.40
N GLY A 86 -15.49 12.05 6.34
CA GLY A 86 -15.89 13.44 6.12
C GLY A 86 -16.10 13.74 4.64
N ASP A 87 -15.84 14.99 4.26
CA ASP A 87 -16.02 15.42 2.87
C ASP A 87 -15.04 14.70 1.93
N LEU A 88 -15.60 14.05 0.90
CA LEU A 88 -14.85 13.40 -0.17
C LEU A 88 -14.78 14.31 -1.39
N PHE A 89 -13.56 14.66 -1.81
CA PHE A 89 -13.31 15.48 -2.99
C PHE A 89 -12.52 14.68 -4.03
N GLU A 90 -13.20 14.26 -5.09
CA GLU A 90 -12.53 13.62 -6.22
C GLU A 90 -11.64 14.60 -6.98
N LEU A 91 -10.41 14.19 -7.28
CA LEU A 91 -9.58 14.93 -8.24
C LEU A 91 -10.09 14.62 -9.65
N LYS A 92 -10.99 15.47 -10.15
CA LYS A 92 -11.47 15.34 -11.54
C LYS A 92 -10.32 15.61 -12.52
N GLU A 93 -9.89 14.52 -13.17
CA GLU A 93 -9.09 14.39 -14.40
C GLU A 93 -7.65 14.94 -14.40
N ARG A 94 -6.70 13.99 -14.37
CA ARG A 94 -5.52 14.08 -15.22
C ARG A 94 -6.01 14.06 -16.68
N PHE A 95 -5.82 15.17 -17.40
CA PHE A 95 -6.11 15.28 -18.83
C PHE A 95 -5.73 14.01 -19.59
N GLY A 96 -6.72 13.30 -20.15
CA GLY A 96 -6.47 12.31 -21.21
C GLY A 96 -7.20 10.98 -21.08
N ARG A 97 -8.39 10.92 -21.70
CA ARG A 97 -9.16 9.72 -22.06
C ARG A 97 -9.73 8.91 -20.90
N ALA A 98 -11.02 9.08 -20.66
CA ALA A 98 -11.88 7.99 -20.23
C ALA A 98 -11.63 6.78 -21.15
N ARG A 99 -10.99 5.74 -20.61
CA ARG A 99 -10.93 4.42 -21.24
C ARG A 99 -11.84 3.54 -20.42
N ASP A 100 -13.04 3.29 -20.95
CA ASP A 100 -13.78 2.06 -20.67
C ASP A 100 -13.00 0.91 -21.33
N ALA A 101 -11.91 0.51 -20.70
CA ALA A 101 -11.16 -0.70 -21.05
C ALA A 101 -11.32 -1.69 -19.88
N PRO A 102 -11.51 -2.98 -20.14
CA PRO A 102 -11.43 -3.99 -19.09
C PRO A 102 -10.05 -3.93 -18.42
N GLY A 103 -10.01 -3.71 -17.10
CA GLY A 103 -8.79 -3.58 -16.30
C GLY A 103 -8.86 -2.39 -15.32
N ASN A 104 -8.13 -2.50 -14.20
CA ASN A 104 -8.24 -1.63 -13.02
C ASN A 104 -8.48 -0.14 -13.35
N VAL A 105 -9.68 0.32 -13.05
CA VAL A 105 -10.05 1.73 -12.96
C VAL A 105 -9.48 2.26 -11.65
N VAL A 106 -8.90 3.45 -11.70
CA VAL A 106 -8.37 4.15 -10.53
C VAL A 106 -8.91 5.57 -10.45
N ARG A 107 -9.22 6.03 -9.24
CA ARG A 107 -9.66 7.40 -8.93
C ARG A 107 -8.91 7.92 -7.73
N GLU A 108 -8.24 9.06 -7.91
CA GLU A 108 -7.64 9.79 -6.79
C GLU A 108 -8.69 10.70 -6.14
N PHE A 109 -8.73 10.70 -4.81
CA PHE A 109 -9.63 11.55 -4.03
C PHE A 109 -8.95 12.04 -2.75
N PHE A 110 -9.35 13.22 -2.31
CA PHE A 110 -9.10 13.68 -0.94
C PHE A 110 -10.27 13.26 -0.06
N LEU A 111 -9.94 12.87 1.17
CA LEU A 111 -10.94 12.60 2.18
C LEU A 111 -10.54 13.28 3.48
N GLU A 112 -11.49 13.98 4.07
CA GLU A 112 -11.40 14.44 5.45
C GLU A 112 -11.75 13.29 6.40
N TYR A 113 -10.91 13.02 7.40
CA TYR A 113 -11.15 11.95 8.38
C TYR A 113 -10.54 12.29 9.74
N ASP A 114 -10.95 11.59 10.80
CA ASP A 114 -10.32 11.67 12.13
C ASP A 114 -9.10 10.72 12.19
N PRO A 115 -7.88 11.23 12.41
CA PRO A 115 -6.69 10.39 12.59
C PRO A 115 -6.82 9.35 13.70
N ALA A 116 -7.64 9.61 14.72
CA ALA A 116 -7.87 8.68 15.82
C ALA A 116 -8.64 7.42 15.38
N ASP A 117 -9.35 7.48 14.26
CA ASP A 117 -10.03 6.33 13.68
C ASP A 117 -9.09 5.43 12.87
N MET A 118 -7.85 5.86 12.59
CA MET A 118 -6.82 5.10 11.87
C MET A 118 -5.86 4.41 12.83
N VAL A 119 -5.33 3.24 12.47
CA VAL A 119 -4.33 2.53 13.29
C VAL A 119 -2.91 3.12 13.19
N CYS A 120 -2.66 3.97 12.19
CA CYS A 120 -1.34 4.57 11.90
C CYS A 120 -0.67 5.23 13.12
N PRO A 121 -1.37 6.10 13.90
CA PRO A 121 -0.75 6.74 15.06
C PRO A 121 -0.31 5.72 16.11
N THR A 122 -1.13 4.69 16.39
CA THR A 122 -0.80 3.63 17.35
C THR A 122 0.39 2.79 16.89
N LEU A 123 0.46 2.44 15.60
CA LEU A 123 1.63 1.77 15.03
C LEU A 123 2.91 2.59 15.23
N LEU A 124 2.85 3.91 14.96
CA LEU A 124 3.98 4.82 15.13
C LEU A 124 4.41 4.95 16.60
N GLU A 125 3.45 5.02 17.53
CA GLU A 125 3.71 5.08 18.98
C GLU A 125 4.46 3.84 19.50
N HIS A 126 4.16 2.67 18.92
CA HIS A 126 4.79 1.40 19.27
C HIS A 126 6.02 1.07 18.42
N GLY A 127 6.55 2.03 17.66
CA GLY A 127 7.82 1.90 16.95
C GLY A 127 7.74 1.29 15.55
N PHE A 128 6.55 1.15 14.98
CA PHE A 128 6.35 0.75 13.58
C PHE A 128 6.25 1.98 12.68
N VAL A 129 7.22 2.14 11.79
CA VAL A 129 7.25 3.24 10.81
C VAL A 129 6.80 2.72 9.46
N HIS A 130 5.77 3.34 8.87
CA HIS A 130 5.30 2.96 7.55
C HIS A 130 6.44 3.09 6.51
N SER A 131 6.53 2.16 5.59
CA SER A 131 7.55 2.15 4.55
C SER A 131 6.97 2.27 3.14
N ALA A 132 5.67 2.02 2.96
CA ALA A 132 4.94 2.10 1.69
C ALA A 132 3.49 2.58 1.94
N PRO A 133 2.75 2.99 0.88
CA PRO A 133 1.30 3.20 0.97
C PRO A 133 0.59 1.96 1.52
N VAL A 134 -0.49 2.19 2.27
CA VAL A 134 -1.28 1.12 2.89
C VAL A 134 -2.35 0.68 1.91
N ARG A 135 -2.49 -0.62 1.72
CA ARG A 135 -3.49 -1.19 0.83
C ARG A 135 -4.65 -1.72 1.66
N ILE A 136 -5.87 -1.30 1.36
CA ILE A 136 -7.08 -1.75 2.05
C ILE A 136 -8.00 -2.42 1.03
N GLU A 137 -8.29 -3.70 1.24
CA GLU A 137 -9.18 -4.53 0.42
C GLU A 137 -9.86 -5.58 1.28
N ASP A 138 -11.06 -6.01 0.89
CA ASP A 138 -11.82 -7.08 1.56
C ASP A 138 -11.92 -6.87 3.10
N GLY A 139 -11.99 -5.61 3.53
CA GLY A 139 -12.07 -5.24 4.95
C GLY A 139 -10.77 -5.31 5.74
N ARG A 140 -9.63 -5.44 5.08
CA ARG A 140 -8.34 -5.69 5.73
C ARG A 140 -7.29 -4.74 5.19
N GLU A 141 -6.36 -4.34 6.04
CA GLU A 141 -5.26 -3.45 5.69
C GLU A 141 -3.94 -4.22 5.62
N GLU A 142 -3.26 -4.15 4.49
CA GLU A 142 -1.88 -4.62 4.32
C GLU A 142 -0.91 -3.46 4.56
N TRP A 143 -0.07 -3.62 5.57
CA TRP A 143 0.90 -2.65 6.04
C TRP A 143 2.33 -3.13 5.84
N GLN A 144 3.13 -2.35 5.15
CA GLN A 144 4.59 -2.55 5.11
C GLN A 144 5.27 -1.60 6.07
N VAL A 145 5.80 -2.13 7.18
CA VAL A 145 6.39 -1.33 8.26
C VAL A 145 7.84 -1.71 8.54
N CYS A 146 8.60 -0.74 9.04
CA CYS A 146 9.91 -0.95 9.64
C CYS A 146 9.79 -0.78 11.16
N PHE A 147 10.22 -1.78 11.91
CA PHE A 147 10.27 -1.71 13.36
C PHE A 147 11.58 -1.07 13.85
N VAL A 148 11.44 -0.07 14.71
CA VAL A 148 12.53 0.69 15.31
C VAL A 148 12.81 0.15 16.71
N GLY A 149 13.60 -0.92 16.77
CA GLY A 149 13.94 -1.61 18.02
C GLY A 149 14.58 -2.96 17.76
N GLU A 150 14.75 -3.75 18.81
CA GLU A 150 15.26 -5.11 18.69
C GLU A 150 14.17 -6.06 18.20
N ARG A 151 14.54 -7.03 17.34
CA ARG A 151 13.58 -8.02 16.79
C ARG A 151 12.80 -8.76 17.88
N THR A 152 13.38 -8.93 19.07
CA THR A 152 12.75 -9.57 20.22
C THR A 152 11.59 -8.78 20.81
N GLU A 153 11.56 -7.46 20.61
CA GLU A 153 10.53 -6.55 21.15
C GLU A 153 9.30 -6.46 20.24
N ILE A 154 9.41 -6.90 18.98
CA ILE A 154 8.34 -6.81 17.98
C ILE A 154 7.04 -7.43 18.47
N ARG A 155 7.10 -8.62 19.08
CA ARG A 155 5.87 -9.32 19.52
C ARG A 155 5.17 -8.52 20.60
N ASP A 156 5.91 -8.05 21.60
CA ASP A 156 5.34 -7.28 22.71
C ASP A 156 4.79 -5.94 22.22
N ALA A 157 5.43 -5.33 21.20
CA ALA A 157 4.93 -4.13 20.53
C ALA A 157 3.64 -4.39 19.71
N LEU A 158 3.56 -5.51 18.98
CA LEU A 158 2.33 -5.90 18.27
C LEU A 158 1.18 -6.19 19.25
N ASP A 159 1.45 -6.87 20.35
CA ASP A 159 0.46 -7.13 21.40
C ASP A 159 -0.07 -5.82 22.01
N ALA A 160 0.81 -4.82 22.18
CA ALA A 160 0.41 -3.49 22.64
C ALA A 160 -0.44 -2.74 21.60
N VAL A 161 -0.10 -2.81 20.31
CA VAL A 161 -0.93 -2.26 19.22
C VAL A 161 -2.32 -2.89 19.21
N GLN A 162 -2.41 -4.23 19.34
CA GLN A 162 -3.69 -4.93 19.41
C GLN A 162 -4.54 -4.46 20.60
N ALA A 163 -3.92 -4.27 21.77
CA ALA A 163 -4.61 -3.81 22.97
C ALA A 163 -5.08 -2.36 22.88
N ASP A 164 -4.23 -1.45 22.39
CA ASP A 164 -4.50 -0.01 22.39
C ASP A 164 -5.46 0.40 21.28
N ALA A 165 -5.34 -0.19 20.08
CA ALA A 165 -6.22 0.09 18.95
C ALA A 165 -7.47 -0.80 18.91
N GLY A 166 -7.53 -1.85 19.75
CA GLY A 166 -8.54 -2.90 19.62
C GLY A 166 -8.45 -3.64 18.27
N ALA A 167 -7.24 -3.73 17.73
CA ALA A 167 -6.96 -4.25 16.39
C ALA A 167 -6.68 -5.76 16.41
N GLU A 168 -6.95 -6.43 15.31
CA GLU A 168 -6.44 -7.75 14.99
C GLU A 168 -5.22 -7.58 14.08
N VAL A 169 -4.06 -8.12 14.48
CA VAL A 169 -2.82 -7.97 13.71
C VAL A 169 -2.20 -9.33 13.45
N SER A 170 -1.92 -9.62 12.19
CA SER A 170 -1.20 -10.81 11.75
C SER A 170 0.09 -10.43 11.02
N VAL A 171 1.16 -11.22 11.20
CA VAL A 171 2.43 -10.99 10.49
C VAL A 171 2.47 -11.92 9.30
N GLU A 172 2.37 -11.37 8.10
CA GLU A 172 2.46 -12.13 6.85
C GLU A 172 3.91 -12.42 6.46
N SER A 173 4.79 -11.44 6.66
CA SER A 173 6.21 -11.60 6.37
C SER A 173 7.09 -10.80 7.33
N MET A 174 8.31 -11.27 7.58
CA MET A 174 9.27 -10.57 8.42
C MET A 174 10.70 -10.81 7.92
N SER A 175 11.40 -9.76 7.55
CA SER A 175 12.79 -9.79 7.07
C SER A 175 13.70 -8.90 7.92
N SER A 176 14.85 -9.43 8.34
CA SER A 176 15.88 -8.64 9.01
C SER A 176 16.76 -8.01 7.95
N THR A 177 16.61 -6.71 7.71
CA THR A 177 17.45 -5.99 6.76
C THR A 177 18.73 -5.54 7.46
N GLY A 178 19.83 -6.24 7.18
CA GLY A 178 21.10 -5.55 7.05
C GLY A 178 21.08 -4.74 5.75
N TYR A 179 21.15 -3.42 5.89
CA TYR A 179 21.45 -2.44 4.83
C TYR A 179 20.34 -2.04 3.82
N ALA A 180 20.29 -0.71 3.63
CA ALA A 180 19.67 0.11 2.60
C ALA A 180 18.16 0.36 2.67
N GLY A 181 17.82 1.63 2.94
CA GLY A 181 16.51 2.21 2.63
C GLY A 181 16.09 1.90 1.19
N ARG A 182 14.78 1.78 0.99
CA ARG A 182 14.08 1.42 -0.25
C ARG A 182 14.94 1.72 -1.47
N THR A 183 15.42 0.68 -2.15
CA THR A 183 16.08 0.91 -3.43
C THR A 183 15.09 1.65 -4.36
N ALA A 184 15.57 2.54 -5.22
CA ALA A 184 14.71 3.21 -6.21
C ALA A 184 13.88 2.21 -7.04
N ARG A 185 14.36 0.96 -7.12
CA ARG A 185 13.67 -0.19 -7.69
C ARG A 185 12.44 -0.63 -6.90
N GLU A 186 12.50 -0.75 -5.57
CA GLU A 186 11.32 -1.06 -4.74
C GLU A 186 10.25 0.02 -4.87
N GLN A 187 10.65 1.28 -4.90
CA GLN A 187 9.73 2.41 -5.09
C GLN A 187 8.98 2.36 -6.43
N ARG A 188 9.64 1.88 -7.49
CA ARG A 188 9.00 1.74 -8.81
C ARG A 188 8.07 0.53 -8.88
N LEU A 189 8.36 -0.56 -8.15
CA LEU A 189 7.48 -1.72 -8.07
C LEU A 189 6.12 -1.38 -7.44
N ASP A 190 6.10 -0.45 -6.49
CA ASP A 190 4.86 0.01 -5.85
C ASP A 190 3.96 0.85 -6.80
N THR A 191 4.46 1.28 -7.96
CA THR A 191 3.64 1.92 -9.00
C THR A 191 2.85 0.93 -9.87
N LEU A 192 3.19 -0.36 -9.75
CA LEU A 192 2.54 -1.43 -10.49
C LEU A 192 1.19 -1.77 -9.86
N THR A 193 0.22 -2.13 -10.70
CA THR A 193 -1.00 -2.75 -10.19
C THR A 193 -0.68 -4.16 -9.69
N PRO A 194 -1.54 -4.78 -8.85
CA PRO A 194 -1.30 -6.12 -8.30
C PRO A 194 -1.02 -7.14 -9.42
N THR A 195 -1.90 -7.22 -10.42
CA THR A 195 -1.69 -8.08 -11.59
C THR A 195 -0.43 -7.74 -12.39
N GLN A 196 -0.03 -6.47 -12.49
CA GLN A 196 1.22 -6.09 -13.18
C GLN A 196 2.44 -6.53 -12.38
N ARG A 197 2.38 -6.40 -11.06
CA ARG A 197 3.40 -6.85 -10.12
C ARG A 197 3.51 -8.36 -10.14
N ASP A 198 2.41 -9.08 -9.96
CA ASP A 198 2.35 -10.54 -9.96
C ASP A 198 2.89 -11.10 -11.29
N VAL A 199 2.44 -10.55 -12.42
CA VAL A 199 2.92 -10.97 -13.75
C VAL A 199 4.41 -10.66 -13.93
N TYR A 200 4.89 -9.51 -13.45
CA TYR A 200 6.29 -9.11 -13.54
C TYR A 200 7.20 -9.94 -12.61
N GLU A 201 6.77 -10.18 -11.38
CA GLU A 201 7.46 -10.99 -10.37
C GLU A 201 7.51 -12.45 -10.81
N HIS A 202 6.37 -13.02 -11.25
CA HIS A 202 6.31 -14.38 -11.83
C HIS A 202 7.25 -14.53 -13.03
N ALA A 203 7.27 -13.53 -13.94
CA ALA A 203 8.19 -13.55 -15.07
C ALA A 203 9.67 -13.47 -14.63
N ARG A 204 9.99 -12.67 -13.62
CA ARG A 204 11.35 -12.59 -13.07
C ARG A 204 11.79 -13.90 -12.43
N GLU A 205 10.96 -14.47 -11.57
CA GLU A 205 11.25 -15.70 -10.83
C GLU A 205 11.38 -16.90 -11.78
N SER A 206 10.59 -16.92 -12.85
CA SER A 206 10.66 -17.93 -13.90
C SER A 206 11.83 -17.72 -14.89
N GLY A 207 12.69 -16.71 -14.69
CA GLY A 207 13.86 -16.49 -15.53
C GLY A 207 13.55 -15.97 -16.95
N TYR A 208 12.40 -15.32 -17.15
CA TYR A 208 12.01 -14.72 -18.44
C TYR A 208 12.95 -13.60 -18.91
N TYR A 209 13.53 -12.88 -17.96
CA TYR A 209 14.45 -11.77 -18.22
C TYR A 209 15.93 -12.18 -18.21
N GLU A 210 16.23 -13.44 -17.90
CA GLU A 210 17.60 -13.96 -17.85
C GLU A 210 18.13 -14.27 -19.26
N TRP A 211 19.45 -14.38 -19.38
CA TRP A 211 20.10 -14.83 -20.62
C TRP A 211 21.02 -16.03 -20.37
N PRO A 212 20.76 -17.20 -20.98
CA PRO A 212 19.62 -17.52 -21.85
C PRO A 212 18.29 -17.51 -21.08
N ARG A 213 17.17 -17.18 -21.76
CA ARG A 213 15.85 -17.15 -21.12
C ARG A 213 15.45 -18.55 -20.66
N GLU A 214 15.00 -18.65 -19.42
CA GLU A 214 14.59 -19.92 -18.81
C GLU A 214 13.08 -20.19 -18.95
N ALA A 215 12.27 -19.13 -19.14
CA ALA A 215 10.84 -19.24 -19.44
C ALA A 215 10.44 -18.42 -20.67
N SER A 216 9.41 -18.91 -21.38
CA SER A 216 8.75 -18.22 -22.48
C SER A 216 7.45 -17.54 -22.03
N THR A 217 7.02 -16.53 -22.79
CA THR A 217 5.71 -15.87 -22.56
C THR A 217 4.50 -16.79 -22.73
N ARG A 218 4.69 -17.99 -23.29
CA ARG A 218 3.63 -18.99 -23.38
C ARG A 218 3.51 -19.76 -22.07
N GLU A 219 4.64 -20.22 -21.54
CA GLU A 219 4.70 -20.93 -20.25
C GLU A 219 4.20 -20.03 -19.12
N LEU A 220 4.67 -18.78 -19.06
CA LEU A 220 4.17 -17.81 -18.08
C LEU A 220 2.66 -17.56 -18.15
N ALA A 221 2.08 -17.56 -19.36
CA ALA A 221 0.65 -17.35 -19.54
C ALA A 221 -0.16 -18.58 -19.11
N GLU A 222 0.37 -19.77 -19.38
CA GLU A 222 -0.20 -21.05 -18.93
C GLU A 222 -0.13 -21.17 -17.40
N ASP A 223 0.98 -20.77 -16.76
CA ASP A 223 1.15 -20.79 -15.29
C ASP A 223 0.16 -19.87 -14.56
N MET A 224 -0.17 -18.73 -15.17
CA MET A 224 -1.04 -17.71 -14.58
C MET A 224 -2.52 -17.84 -15.03
N ASP A 225 -2.87 -18.87 -15.78
CA ASP A 225 -4.21 -19.10 -16.36
C ASP A 225 -4.78 -17.87 -17.12
N VAL A 226 -3.93 -17.18 -17.87
CA VAL A 226 -4.30 -16.01 -18.69
C VAL A 226 -3.95 -16.21 -20.15
N SER A 227 -4.59 -15.43 -21.03
CA SER A 227 -4.17 -15.42 -22.43
C SER A 227 -2.76 -14.85 -22.57
N LYS A 228 -1.98 -15.37 -23.52
CA LYS A 228 -0.66 -14.83 -23.87
C LYS A 228 -0.70 -13.33 -24.19
N THR A 229 -1.77 -12.87 -24.82
CA THR A 229 -1.98 -11.44 -25.14
C THR A 229 -2.14 -10.61 -23.87
N THR A 230 -2.92 -11.10 -22.90
CA THR A 230 -3.15 -10.48 -21.60
C THR A 230 -1.86 -10.41 -20.79
N LEU A 231 -1.11 -11.52 -20.70
CA LEU A 231 0.20 -11.55 -20.03
C LEU A 231 1.16 -10.51 -20.62
N LEU A 232 1.30 -10.48 -21.96
CA LEU A 232 2.16 -9.52 -22.65
C LEU A 232 1.72 -8.07 -22.42
N GLU A 233 0.42 -7.82 -22.31
CA GLU A 233 -0.09 -6.49 -21.98
C GLU A 233 0.28 -6.07 -20.56
N HIS A 234 0.13 -6.95 -19.57
CA HIS A 234 0.55 -6.69 -18.19
C HIS A 234 2.06 -6.47 -18.09
N LEU A 235 2.88 -7.31 -18.74
CA LEU A 235 4.33 -7.14 -18.79
C LEU A 235 4.72 -5.79 -19.39
N ARG A 236 4.13 -5.40 -20.53
CA ARG A 236 4.42 -4.10 -21.17
C ARG A 236 4.04 -2.92 -20.28
N LYS A 237 2.88 -2.99 -19.62
CA LYS A 237 2.43 -1.93 -18.69
C LYS A 237 3.37 -1.85 -17.48
N ALA A 238 3.77 -3.00 -16.94
CA ALA A 238 4.72 -3.08 -15.84
C ALA A 238 6.09 -2.50 -16.24
N GLU A 239 6.67 -2.99 -17.32
CA GLU A 239 7.95 -2.52 -17.86
C GLU A 239 7.93 -1.03 -18.17
N SER A 240 6.86 -0.51 -18.78
CA SER A 240 6.74 0.92 -19.08
C SER A 240 6.79 1.78 -17.82
N LYS A 241 6.12 1.36 -16.74
CA LYS A 241 6.13 2.08 -15.46
C LYS A 241 7.49 1.98 -14.75
N LEU A 242 8.19 0.86 -14.90
CA LEU A 242 9.51 0.65 -14.29
C LEU A 242 10.65 1.39 -15.01
N LEU A 243 10.47 1.64 -16.32
CA LEU A 243 11.47 2.26 -17.19
C LEU A 243 11.30 3.79 -17.36
N ASP A 244 10.15 4.37 -17.01
CA ASP A 244 9.97 5.83 -17.02
C ASP A 244 10.71 6.46 -15.81
N PRO A 245 11.62 7.45 -16.02
CA PRO A 245 12.50 8.00 -14.99
C PRO A 245 11.82 8.96 -14.00
#